data_AF-A0A2E8UW56-F1
#
_entry.id   AF-A0A2E8UW56-F1
#
_cell.length_a   1.000
_cell.length_b   1.000
_cell.length_c   1.000
_cell.angle_alpha   90.00
_cell.angle_beta   90.00
_cell.angle_gamma   90.00
#
_symmetry.space_group_name_H-M   'P 1'
#
loop_
_entity.id
_entity.type
_entity.pdbx_description
1 polymer ?
#
loop_
_entity_poly.entity_id
_entity_poly.type
_entity_poly.pdbx_seq_one_letter_code
_entity_poly.pdbx_strand_id
1 'polypeptide(L)'
;MFDIGIGELVALAVIGLLIFGPERLPKAAADAGRWVRQIRDMASSARKEIVDSAGVDLADSVNSVKSLSELHPKRLMSGLLDDDDAPAAAGAADSGDSGTPADAPKKPAQTFDPDLS
;
A
#
# COMPACT_ATOMS: atom_id res chain seq x y z
N MET A 1 -4.17 -16.90 -10.66
CA MET A 1 -4.65 -17.93 -11.60
C MET A 1 -5.87 -18.60 -10.98
N PHE A 2 -7.05 -18.32 -11.52
CA PHE A 2 -8.28 -19.03 -11.18
C PHE A 2 -8.82 -19.53 -12.52
N ASP A 3 -8.38 -20.71 -12.93
CA ASP A 3 -8.96 -21.44 -14.07
C ASP A 3 -10.30 -22.05 -13.63
N ILE A 4 -11.27 -21.19 -13.35
CA ILE A 4 -12.65 -21.60 -13.09
C ILE A 4 -13.42 -21.45 -14.40
N GLY A 5 -13.60 -22.58 -15.07
CA GLY A 5 -14.50 -22.70 -16.20
C GLY A 5 -15.95 -22.92 -15.76
N ILE A 6 -16.85 -22.90 -16.74
CA ILE A 6 -18.28 -23.20 -16.50
C ILE A 6 -18.44 -24.62 -15.95
N GLY A 7 -17.61 -25.57 -16.39
CA GLY A 7 -17.64 -26.97 -15.91
C GLY A 7 -17.28 -27.08 -14.42
N GLU A 8 -16.21 -26.42 -14.00
CA GLU A 8 -15.78 -26.37 -12.59
C GLU A 8 -16.83 -25.70 -11.71
N LEU A 9 -17.47 -24.62 -12.17
CA LEU A 9 -18.53 -23.96 -11.43
C LEU A 9 -19.73 -24.89 -11.19
N VAL A 10 -20.14 -25.65 -12.21
CA VAL A 10 -21.22 -26.64 -12.09
C VAL A 10 -20.81 -27.76 -11.13
N ALA A 11 -19.58 -28.26 -11.23
CA ALA A 11 -19.07 -29.28 -10.31
C ALA A 11 -19.10 -28.80 -8.84
N LEU A 12 -18.63 -27.57 -8.58
CA LEU A 12 -18.69 -26.95 -7.26
C LEU A 12 -20.13 -26.76 -6.77
N ALA A 13 -21.05 -26.37 -7.65
CA ALA A 13 -22.46 -26.24 -7.30
C ALA A 13 -23.04 -27.60 -6.88
N VAL A 14 -22.79 -28.67 -7.65
CA VAL A 14 -23.24 -30.02 -7.31
C VAL A 14 -22.66 -30.51 -5.99
N ILE A 15 -21.35 -30.31 -5.77
CA ILE A 15 -20.69 -30.65 -4.50
C ILE A 15 -21.31 -29.88 -3.33
N GLY A 16 -21.53 -28.57 -3.50
CA GLY A 16 -22.17 -27.72 -2.49
C GLY A 16 -23.59 -28.19 -2.17
N LEU A 17 -24.36 -28.58 -3.20
CA LEU A 17 -25.71 -29.12 -3.06
C LEU A 17 -25.71 -30.47 -2.33
N LEU A 18 -24.72 -31.33 -2.55
CA LEU A 18 -24.58 -32.62 -1.85
C LEU A 18 -24.21 -32.45 -0.37
N ILE A 19 -23.30 -31.52 -0.06
CA ILE A 19 -22.80 -31.31 1.30
C ILE A 19 -23.84 -30.58 2.17
N PHE A 20 -24.37 -29.47 1.66
CA PHE A 20 -25.29 -28.61 2.41
C PHE A 20 -26.76 -28.95 2.14
N GLY A 21 -27.10 -29.47 0.98
CA GLY A 21 -28.47 -29.65 0.51
C GLY A 21 -28.99 -28.46 -0.30
N PRO A 22 -29.91 -28.68 -1.27
CA PRO A 22 -30.47 -27.63 -2.13
C PRO A 22 -31.23 -26.54 -1.38
N GLU A 23 -31.81 -26.86 -0.22
CA GLU A 23 -32.57 -25.90 0.57
C GLU A 23 -31.68 -25.03 1.47
N ARG A 24 -30.50 -25.51 1.87
CA ARG A 24 -29.63 -24.84 2.84
C ARG A 24 -28.55 -23.99 2.19
N LEU A 25 -28.06 -24.39 1.01
CA LEU A 25 -27.07 -23.63 0.25
C LEU A 25 -27.50 -22.17 -0.01
N PRO A 26 -28.71 -21.86 -0.54
CA PRO A 26 -29.10 -20.48 -0.78
C PRO A 26 -29.19 -19.66 0.51
N LYS A 27 -29.62 -20.28 1.62
CA LYS A 27 -29.66 -19.63 2.93
C LYS A 27 -28.26 -19.30 3.46
N ALA A 28 -27.34 -20.27 3.38
CA ALA A 28 -25.95 -20.11 3.79
C ALA A 28 -25.20 -19.06 2.94
N ALA A 29 -25.42 -19.05 1.62
CA ALA A 29 -24.86 -18.02 0.74
C ALA A 29 -25.39 -16.62 1.09
N ALA A 30 -26.69 -16.51 1.41
CA ALA A 30 -27.28 -15.25 1.84
C ALA A 30 -26.73 -14.78 3.20
N ASP A 31 -26.49 -15.70 4.15
CA ASP A 31 -25.86 -15.40 5.44
C ASP A 31 -24.41 -14.93 5.26
N ALA A 32 -23.62 -15.65 4.45
CA ALA A 32 -22.27 -15.25 4.12
C ALA A 32 -22.23 -13.88 3.42
N GLY A 33 -23.15 -13.63 2.48
CA GLY A 33 -23.27 -12.34 1.80
C GLY A 33 -23.58 -11.19 2.78
N ARG A 34 -24.46 -11.42 3.75
CA ARG A 34 -24.74 -10.45 4.83
C ARG A 34 -23.49 -10.16 5.66
N TRP A 35 -22.72 -11.18 6.03
CA TRP A 35 -21.48 -11.01 6.80
C TRP A 35 -20.42 -10.25 6.02
N VAL A 36 -20.19 -10.63 4.75
CA VAL A 36 -19.24 -9.91 3.88
C VAL A 36 -19.65 -8.44 3.74
N ARG A 37 -20.95 -8.16 3.64
CA ARG A 37 -21.44 -6.78 3.57
C ARG A 37 -21.15 -6.00 4.85
N GLN A 38 -21.44 -6.59 6.01
CA GLN A 38 -21.14 -5.97 7.31
C GLN A 38 -19.65 -5.68 7.47
N ILE A 39 -18.79 -6.63 7.12
CA ILE A 39 -17.32 -6.45 7.16
C ILE A 39 -16.90 -5.31 6.24
N ARG A 40 -17.44 -5.25 5.02
CA ARG A 40 -17.15 -4.20 4.05
C ARG A 40 -17.61 -2.82 4.52
N ASP A 41 -18.80 -2.73 5.10
CA ASP A 41 -19.34 -1.49 5.64
C ASP A 41 -18.49 -1.02 6.84
N MET A 42 -18.10 -1.94 7.75
CA MET A 42 -17.22 -1.63 8.88
C MET A 42 -15.82 -1.17 8.43
N ALA A 43 -15.24 -1.84 7.43
CA ALA A 43 -13.95 -1.44 6.85
C ALA A 43 -14.03 -0.06 6.16
N SER A 44 -15.16 0.24 5.50
CA SER A 44 -15.41 1.54 4.89
C SER A 44 -15.53 2.64 5.94
N SER A 45 -16.24 2.39 7.04
CA SER A 45 -16.38 3.34 8.15
C SER A 45 -15.05 3.61 8.84
N ALA A 46 -14.31 2.57 9.18
CA ALA A 46 -12.98 2.71 9.80
C ALA A 46 -12.00 3.47 8.88
N ARG A 47 -12.00 3.17 7.58
CA ARG A 47 -11.22 3.94 6.59
C ARG A 47 -11.62 5.42 6.58
N LYS A 48 -12.93 5.71 6.63
CA LYS A 48 -13.44 7.08 6.67
C LYS A 48 -13.00 7.83 7.92
N GLU A 49 -13.08 7.21 9.09
CA GLU A 49 -12.64 7.80 10.36
C GLU A 49 -11.14 8.11 10.36
N ILE A 50 -10.31 7.23 9.79
CA ILE A 50 -8.86 7.46 9.65
C ILE A 50 -8.56 8.61 8.67
N VAL A 51 -9.24 8.66 7.53
CA VAL A 51 -9.07 9.75 6.54
C VAL A 51 -9.49 11.09 7.12
N ASP A 52 -10.64 11.14 7.80
CA ASP A 52 -11.18 12.37 8.39
C ASP A 52 -10.33 12.86 9.59
N SER A 53 -9.69 11.96 10.35
CA SER A 53 -8.91 12.33 11.55
C SER A 53 -7.41 12.51 11.33
N ALA A 54 -6.79 11.76 10.42
CA ALA A 54 -5.34 11.79 10.20
C ALA A 54 -4.93 12.64 8.99
N GLY A 55 -5.87 13.06 8.12
CA GLY A 55 -5.56 13.78 6.88
C GLY A 55 -4.71 13.00 5.88
N VAL A 56 -4.40 11.73 6.18
CA VAL A 56 -3.65 10.80 5.35
C VAL A 56 -4.64 10.03 4.50
N ASP A 57 -4.56 10.18 3.18
CA ASP A 57 -5.32 9.34 2.28
C ASP A 57 -4.74 7.92 2.28
N LEU A 58 -5.44 7.02 2.96
CA LEU A 58 -5.08 5.61 3.03
C LEU A 58 -5.13 4.95 1.64
N ALA A 59 -5.83 5.53 0.66
CA ALA A 59 -5.82 5.04 -0.72
C ALA A 59 -4.45 5.31 -1.38
N ASP A 60 -3.90 6.50 -1.18
CA ASP A 60 -2.57 6.86 -1.67
C ASP A 60 -1.46 6.05 -1.00
N SER A 61 -1.61 5.76 0.29
CA SER A 61 -0.67 4.89 1.01
C SER A 61 -0.67 3.46 0.47
N VAL A 62 -1.84 2.89 0.19
CA VAL A 62 -1.96 1.54 -0.40
C VAL A 62 -1.44 1.53 -1.85
N ASN A 63 -1.72 2.57 -2.63
CA ASN A 63 -1.21 2.71 -3.99
C ASN A 63 0.32 2.88 -4.02
N SER A 64 0.89 3.63 -3.09
CA SER A 64 2.35 3.77 -2.94
C SER A 64 3.00 2.43 -2.59
N VAL A 65 2.45 1.70 -1.62
CA VAL A 65 2.97 0.36 -1.24
C VAL A 65 2.86 -0.63 -2.41
N LYS A 66 1.75 -0.61 -3.14
CA LYS A 66 1.57 -1.45 -4.33
C LYS A 66 2.59 -1.12 -5.42
N SER A 67 2.81 0.17 -5.69
CA SER A 67 3.80 0.63 -6.67
C SER A 67 5.22 0.24 -6.27
N LEU A 68 5.56 0.32 -4.97
CA LEU A 68 6.86 -0.11 -4.44
C LEU A 68 7.06 -1.64 -4.54
N SER A 69 6.00 -2.40 -4.30
CA SER A 69 6.02 -3.86 -4.44
C SER A 69 6.14 -4.31 -5.91
N GLU A 70 5.55 -3.55 -6.83
CA GLU A 70 5.67 -3.75 -8.27
C GLU A 70 7.06 -3.35 -8.80
N LEU A 71 7.74 -2.38 -8.17
CA LEU A 71 9.08 -1.89 -8.56
C LEU A 71 10.26 -2.84 -8.23
N HIS A 72 10.01 -4.15 -8.15
CA HIS A 72 11.01 -5.19 -7.88
C HIS A 72 11.72 -5.06 -6.52
N PRO A 73 11.21 -5.72 -5.45
CA PRO A 73 11.93 -5.85 -4.18
C PRO A 73 13.31 -6.52 -4.36
N LYS A 74 13.48 -7.28 -5.44
CA LYS A 74 14.74 -7.91 -5.83
C LYS A 74 15.84 -6.90 -6.18
N ARG A 75 15.51 -5.69 -6.63
CA ARG A 75 16.48 -4.62 -6.91
C ARG A 75 16.92 -3.89 -5.65
N LEU A 76 16.01 -3.75 -4.69
CA LEU A 76 16.33 -3.23 -3.35
C LEU A 76 17.19 -4.24 -2.58
N MET A 77 16.82 -5.52 -2.64
CA MET A 77 17.60 -6.59 -2.01
C MET A 77 18.95 -6.77 -2.68
N SER A 78 19.04 -6.68 -4.02
CA SER A 78 20.32 -6.76 -4.72
C SER A 78 21.21 -5.56 -4.42
N GLY A 79 20.68 -4.34 -4.31
CA GLY A 79 21.48 -3.19 -3.88
C GLY A 79 22.06 -3.36 -2.47
N LEU A 80 21.28 -3.92 -1.54
CA LEU A 80 21.76 -4.21 -0.18
C LEU A 80 22.71 -5.42 -0.11
N LEU A 81 22.70 -6.31 -1.11
CA LEU A 81 23.61 -7.45 -1.23
C LEU A 81 24.90 -7.09 -2.00
N ASP A 82 24.83 -6.14 -2.94
CA ASP A 82 25.97 -5.58 -3.68
C ASP A 82 26.85 -4.68 -2.77
N ASP A 83 26.28 -4.08 -1.71
CA ASP A 83 27.04 -3.27 -0.75
C ASP A 83 27.97 -4.11 0.18
N ASP A 84 27.89 -5.46 0.16
CA ASP A 84 28.82 -6.36 0.88
C ASP A 84 29.99 -6.87 0.00
N ASP A 85 30.04 -6.54 -1.29
CA ASP A 85 31.16 -6.86 -2.20
C ASP A 85 31.80 -5.56 -2.73
N ALA A 86 32.68 -4.96 -1.93
CA ALA A 86 33.49 -3.83 -2.37
C ALA A 86 34.47 -4.25 -3.48
N PRO A 87 34.75 -3.37 -4.46
CA PRO A 87 36.08 -3.29 -5.00
C PRO A 87 36.67 -1.90 -4.79
N ALA A 88 37.86 -1.93 -4.21
CA ALA A 88 38.82 -0.86 -4.27
C ALA A 88 39.17 -0.46 -5.72
N ALA A 89 39.49 0.83 -5.86
CA ALA A 89 40.43 1.44 -6.81
C ALA A 89 39.94 2.00 -8.16
N ALA A 90 40.29 3.29 -8.33
CA ALA A 90 40.59 4.06 -9.55
C ALA A 90 39.42 4.41 -10.48
N GLY A 91 39.22 5.65 -10.94
CA GLY A 91 40.01 6.87 -10.94
C GLY A 91 39.53 7.77 -12.10
N ALA A 92 39.85 9.07 -12.04
CA ALA A 92 39.70 10.10 -13.08
C ALA A 92 38.25 10.49 -13.43
N ALA A 93 37.74 11.65 -13.00
CA ALA A 93 38.07 13.02 -13.44
C ALA A 93 36.88 13.57 -14.23
N ASP A 94 36.12 14.47 -13.61
CA ASP A 94 35.64 15.63 -14.34
C ASP A 94 35.74 16.86 -13.44
N SER A 95 36.40 17.87 -13.96
CA SER A 95 36.80 19.09 -13.28
C SER A 95 36.06 20.23 -13.94
N GLY A 96 35.44 21.08 -13.14
CA GLY A 96 35.21 22.47 -13.48
C GLY A 96 33.75 22.84 -13.73
N ASP A 97 33.16 23.52 -12.75
CA ASP A 97 33.04 24.97 -12.93
C ASP A 97 32.91 25.67 -11.56
N SER A 98 33.63 26.77 -11.42
CA SER A 98 33.75 27.59 -10.22
C SER A 98 33.15 28.96 -10.51
N GLY A 99 32.10 29.33 -9.78
CA GLY A 99 31.49 30.66 -9.81
C GLY A 99 30.75 30.96 -8.51
N THR A 100 31.46 31.57 -7.56
CA THR A 100 31.05 31.97 -6.21
C THR A 100 30.09 33.20 -6.22
N PRO A 101 29.76 33.81 -5.07
CA PRO A 101 28.50 33.73 -4.31
C PRO A 101 27.64 35.01 -4.40
N ALA A 102 26.38 34.95 -3.96
CA ALA A 102 25.63 36.00 -3.26
C ALA A 102 24.14 35.89 -3.60
N ASP A 103 23.29 35.65 -2.61
CA ASP A 103 22.48 36.72 -2.02
C ASP A 103 21.41 36.08 -1.13
N ALA A 104 21.33 36.57 0.10
CA ALA A 104 20.39 36.12 1.10
C ALA A 104 19.25 37.14 1.21
N PRO A 105 17.98 36.71 1.32
CA PRO A 105 16.98 37.53 1.97
C PRO A 105 16.67 36.98 3.37
N LYS A 106 17.08 37.76 4.38
CA LYS A 106 16.54 37.73 5.74
C LYS A 106 15.02 37.94 5.72
N LYS A 107 14.25 37.10 6.44
CA LYS A 107 13.02 37.51 7.13
C LYS A 107 12.69 36.54 8.29
N PRO A 108 11.90 36.98 9.29
CA PRO A 108 12.36 37.17 10.66
C PRO A 108 11.95 36.03 11.60
N ALA A 109 12.64 35.98 12.73
CA ALA A 109 12.38 35.10 13.86
C ALA A 109 10.90 35.12 14.28
N GLN A 110 10.26 33.95 14.24
CA GLN A 110 9.02 33.72 14.98
C GLN A 110 9.39 33.57 16.46
N THR A 111 9.17 34.63 17.23
CA THR A 111 9.24 34.60 18.68
C THR A 111 7.99 33.93 19.21
N PHE A 112 8.14 32.74 19.78
CA PHE A 112 7.10 32.03 20.51
C PHE A 112 6.88 32.76 21.85
N ASP A 113 5.66 33.22 22.11
CA ASP A 113 5.28 33.94 23.33
C ASP A 113 4.40 33.00 24.18
N PRO A 114 4.93 32.34 25.23
CA PRO A 114 4.19 31.42 26.07
C PRO A 114 3.64 32.14 27.30
N ASP A 115 2.88 33.21 27.09
CA ASP A 115 2.14 33.89 28.16
C ASP A 115 0.66 34.06 27.75
N LEU A 116 -0.06 32.95 27.81
CA LEU A 116 -1.51 32.95 27.94
C LEU A 116 -1.83 32.11 29.18
N SER A 117 -2.05 32.86 30.25
CA SER A 117 -2.51 32.46 31.59
C SER A 117 -3.96 31.98 31.58
#